data_AF-A0A524Q1H1-F1
#
_entry.id   AF-A0A524Q1H1-F1
#
_cell.length_a   1.000
_cell.length_b   1.000
_cell.length_c   1.000
_cell.angle_alpha   90.00
_cell.angle_beta   90.00
_cell.angle_gamma   90.00
#
_symmetry.space_group_name_H-M   'P 1'
#
loop_
_entity.id
_entity.type
_entity.pdbx_description
1 polymer ?
#
loop_
_entity_poly.entity_id
_entity_poly.type
_entity_poly.pdbx_seq_one_letter_code
_entity_poly.pdbx_strand_id
1 'polypeptide(L)'
;MYDRYQSRKKSNFLFRVAVIFVVAGAAIFIGVKYQRHLAFWRYNQNKLYGRVDAARRIKDIDRKREALGDLAETFTHYKDEREADPEAFIISGEIRYLRGLTYLPGNFSELFINDRVHEVSSEAKAEFIKAIKDFKKGGALDEDALNDATIFMLAKSAYYAGYYSPEEIFRLIEKAGRSKKGGDIENIRFYAVVHIINGKEDYGLTFLSENGMVRDNIQGLLFYATAERISKKYTGAIMSYRDVLARTTDDRIRELVH
;
A
#
# COMPACT_ATOMS: atom_id res chain seq x y z
N MET A 1 -15.45 46.34 -71.06
CA MET A 1 -14.12 46.42 -70.40
C MET A 1 -14.35 46.44 -68.90
N TYR A 2 -14.33 45.28 -68.25
CA TYR A 2 -14.45 45.16 -66.79
C TYR A 2 -13.11 44.60 -66.30
N ASP A 3 -12.27 45.45 -65.74
CA ASP A 3 -10.98 45.04 -65.20
C ASP A 3 -11.14 44.45 -63.78
N ARG A 4 -10.50 43.30 -63.59
CA ARG A 4 -10.54 42.47 -62.38
C ARG A 4 -9.72 43.12 -61.26
N TYR A 5 -10.35 43.38 -60.12
CA TYR A 5 -9.67 43.79 -58.88
C TYR A 5 -9.13 42.55 -58.15
N GLN A 6 -7.84 42.21 -58.33
CA GLN A 6 -7.16 41.21 -57.50
C GLN A 6 -6.64 41.86 -56.21
N SER A 7 -7.26 41.57 -55.07
CA SER A 7 -6.76 41.99 -53.76
C SER A 7 -5.60 41.09 -53.32
N ARG A 8 -4.42 41.69 -53.09
CA ARG A 8 -3.23 41.02 -52.54
C ARG A 8 -3.52 40.52 -51.12
N LYS A 9 -3.61 39.20 -50.92
CA LYS A 9 -3.59 38.58 -49.59
C LYS A 9 -2.28 38.91 -48.88
N LYS A 10 -2.32 39.73 -47.82
CA LYS A 10 -1.19 39.95 -46.90
C LYS A 10 -0.81 38.60 -46.26
N SER A 11 0.43 38.20 -46.44
CA SER A 11 1.00 36.98 -45.88
C SER A 11 1.20 37.12 -44.37
N ASN A 12 0.34 36.49 -43.57
CA ASN A 12 0.47 36.40 -42.09
C ASN A 12 1.54 35.39 -41.65
N PHE A 13 2.34 34.85 -42.58
CA PHE A 13 3.33 33.81 -42.32
C PHE A 13 4.45 34.31 -41.37
N LEU A 14 4.97 35.51 -41.64
CA LEU A 14 6.05 36.10 -40.82
C LEU A 14 5.61 36.35 -39.38
N PHE A 15 4.36 36.77 -39.16
CA PHE A 15 3.83 36.98 -37.82
C PHE A 15 3.68 35.65 -37.06
N ARG A 16 3.20 34.59 -37.71
CA ARG A 16 3.11 33.26 -37.08
C ARG A 16 4.49 32.71 -36.69
N VAL A 17 5.48 32.88 -37.56
CA VAL A 17 6.87 32.48 -37.28
C VAL A 17 7.43 33.25 -36.10
N ALA A 18 7.23 34.58 -36.05
CA ALA A 18 7.67 35.41 -34.93
C ALA A 18 7.02 34.99 -33.59
N VAL A 19 5.72 34.70 -33.58
CA VAL A 19 5.02 34.21 -32.37
C VAL A 19 5.59 32.86 -31.91
N ILE A 20 5.87 31.93 -32.83
CA ILE A 20 6.48 30.63 -32.49
C ILE A 20 7.86 30.84 -31.85
N PHE A 21 8.69 31.72 -32.40
CA PHE A 21 10.01 32.03 -31.82
C PHE A 21 9.91 32.68 -30.44
N VAL A 22 8.93 33.55 -30.20
CA VAL A 22 8.70 34.16 -28.89
C VAL A 22 8.24 33.11 -27.87
N VAL A 23 7.32 32.21 -28.24
CA VAL A 23 6.85 31.12 -27.36
C VAL A 23 7.98 30.14 -27.07
N ALA A 24 8.76 29.75 -28.08
CA ALA A 24 9.92 28.88 -27.91
C ALA A 24 10.99 29.53 -27.04
N GLY A 25 11.29 30.81 -27.26
CA GLY A 25 12.22 31.59 -26.46
C GLY A 25 11.78 31.71 -25.00
N ALA A 26 10.49 31.96 -24.75
CA ALA A 26 9.91 31.98 -23.41
C ALA A 26 9.99 30.61 -22.72
N ALA A 27 9.69 29.51 -23.43
CA ALA A 27 9.79 28.16 -22.90
C ALA A 27 11.24 27.79 -22.55
N ILE A 28 12.21 28.14 -23.40
CA ILE A 28 13.64 27.93 -23.14
C ILE A 28 14.09 28.78 -21.94
N PHE A 29 13.68 30.04 -21.88
CA PHE A 29 14.02 30.94 -20.77
C PHE A 29 13.48 30.45 -19.44
N ILE A 30 12.22 30.00 -19.40
CA ILE A 30 11.62 29.37 -18.22
C ILE A 30 12.38 28.09 -17.86
N GLY A 31 12.67 27.24 -18.85
CA GLY A 31 13.45 26.01 -18.65
C GLY A 31 14.81 26.27 -18.01
N VAL A 32 15.57 27.24 -18.51
CA VAL A 32 16.90 27.61 -17.99
C VAL A 32 16.80 28.28 -16.62
N LYS A 33 15.86 29.22 -16.43
CA LYS A 33 15.70 29.96 -15.18
C LYS A 33 15.27 29.06 -14.01
N TYR A 34 14.39 28.10 -14.29
CA TYR A 34 13.88 27.17 -13.27
C TYR A 34 14.60 25.83 -13.23
N GLN A 35 15.63 25.58 -14.07
CA GLN A 35 16.38 24.32 -14.07
C GLN A 35 16.95 23.96 -12.70
N ARG A 36 17.49 24.95 -11.98
CA ARG A 36 18.03 24.75 -10.61
C ARG A 36 16.93 24.43 -9.60
N HIS A 37 15.76 25.07 -9.72
CA HIS A 37 14.61 24.75 -8.88
C HIS A 37 14.09 23.34 -9.19
N LEU A 38 13.88 23.00 -10.46
CA LEU A 38 13.42 21.67 -10.90
C LEU A 38 14.38 20.56 -10.46
N ALA A 39 15.69 20.77 -10.58
CA ALA A 39 16.71 19.84 -10.12
C ALA A 39 16.74 19.71 -8.58
N PHE A 40 16.59 20.83 -7.85
CA PHE A 40 16.46 20.82 -6.40
C PHE A 40 15.23 20.04 -5.93
N TRP A 41 14.08 20.24 -6.58
CA TRP A 41 12.85 19.52 -6.28
C TRP A 41 13.00 18.01 -6.51
N ARG A 42 13.54 17.59 -7.66
CA ARG A 42 13.77 16.18 -7.96
C ARG A 42 14.79 15.53 -7.03
N TYR A 43 15.84 16.26 -6.66
CA TYR A 43 16.83 15.80 -5.69
C TYR A 43 16.22 15.62 -4.28
N ASN A 44 15.39 16.56 -3.85
CA ASN A 44 14.74 16.48 -2.54
C ASN A 44 13.72 15.33 -2.49
N GLN A 45 12.97 15.09 -3.57
CA GLN A 45 12.10 13.92 -3.73
C GLN A 45 12.88 12.61 -3.61
N ASN A 46 13.95 12.43 -4.39
CA ASN A 46 14.77 11.22 -4.34
C ASN A 46 15.36 10.97 -2.94
N LYS A 47 15.74 12.04 -2.23
CA LYS A 47 16.25 11.95 -0.85
C LYS A 47 15.15 11.55 0.13
N LEU A 48 13.94 12.09 -0.01
CA LEU A 48 12.77 11.71 0.78
C LEU A 48 12.39 10.25 0.55
N TYR A 49 12.39 9.79 -0.70
CA TYR A 49 12.11 8.40 -1.05
C TYR A 49 13.17 7.45 -0.48
N GLY A 50 14.45 7.83 -0.59
CA GLY A 50 15.54 7.08 0.05
C GLY A 50 15.41 6.98 1.58
N ARG A 51 14.84 7.99 2.25
CA ARG A 51 14.56 7.93 3.68
C ARG A 51 13.40 7.00 4.02
N VAL A 52 12.35 6.93 3.19
CA VAL A 52 11.26 5.96 3.36
C VAL A 52 11.82 4.54 3.28
N ASP A 53 12.63 4.26 2.26
CA ASP A 53 13.28 2.95 2.11
C ASP A 53 14.23 2.61 3.26
N ALA A 54 14.96 3.59 3.79
CA ALA A 54 15.78 3.40 4.97
C ALA A 54 14.93 3.06 6.20
N ALA A 55 13.81 3.79 6.40
CA ALA A 55 12.88 3.56 7.51
C ALA A 55 12.24 2.15 7.46
N ARG A 56 11.94 1.64 6.26
CA ARG A 56 11.42 0.26 6.09
C ARG A 56 12.36 -0.80 6.69
N ARG A 57 13.67 -0.58 6.59
CA ARG A 57 14.73 -1.53 6.99
C ARG A 57 15.15 -1.43 8.46
N ILE A 58 14.66 -0.43 9.20
CA ILE A 58 14.92 -0.32 10.63
C ILE A 58 14.25 -1.50 11.36
N LYS A 59 15.04 -2.26 12.12
CA LYS A 59 14.56 -3.42 12.90
C LYS A 59 13.99 -3.02 14.25
N ASP A 60 14.61 -2.03 14.90
CA ASP A 60 14.17 -1.49 16.18
C ASP A 60 12.85 -0.74 16.02
N ILE A 61 11.81 -1.20 16.72
CA ILE A 61 10.45 -0.71 16.53
C ILE A 61 10.31 0.75 16.97
N ASP A 62 10.94 1.14 18.08
CA ASP A 62 10.82 2.50 18.61
C ASP A 62 11.57 3.50 17.73
N ARG A 63 12.79 3.16 17.29
CA ARG A 63 13.52 3.97 16.31
C ARG A 63 12.80 4.05 14.96
N LYS A 64 12.17 2.96 14.53
CA LYS A 64 11.37 2.94 13.31
C LYS A 64 10.16 3.86 13.44
N ARG A 65 9.48 3.82 14.58
CA ARG A 65 8.32 4.67 14.89
C ARG A 65 8.69 6.15 14.89
N GLU A 66 9.82 6.51 15.50
CA GLU A 66 10.36 7.88 15.52
C GLU A 66 10.67 8.35 14.10
N ALA A 67 11.48 7.60 13.34
CA ALA A 67 11.85 7.94 11.97
C ALA A 67 10.63 8.08 11.03
N LEU A 68 9.62 7.20 11.19
CA LEU A 68 8.37 7.30 10.44
C LEU A 68 7.49 8.46 10.91
N GLY A 69 7.59 8.87 12.18
CA GLY A 69 6.94 10.07 12.71
C GLY A 69 7.45 11.34 12.01
N ASP A 70 8.76 11.53 11.99
CA ASP A 70 9.41 12.66 11.34
C ASP A 70 9.09 12.73 9.84
N LEU A 71 9.11 11.57 9.18
CA LEU A 71 8.72 11.46 7.77
C LEU A 71 7.24 11.79 7.56
N ALA A 72 6.35 11.35 8.44
CA ALA A 72 4.93 11.60 8.33
C ALA A 72 4.60 13.10 8.46
N GLU A 73 5.29 13.83 9.35
CA GLU A 73 5.18 15.28 9.46
C GLU A 73 5.70 15.98 8.19
N THR A 74 6.89 15.60 7.74
CA THR A 74 7.49 16.13 6.50
C THR A 74 6.57 15.93 5.29
N PHE A 75 6.02 14.73 5.13
CA PHE A 75 5.11 14.42 4.02
C PHE A 75 3.74 15.07 4.15
N THR A 76 3.32 15.48 5.34
CA THR A 76 2.08 16.24 5.52
C THR A 76 2.21 17.61 4.87
N HIS A 77 3.31 18.33 5.11
CA HIS A 77 3.55 19.61 4.44
C HIS A 77 3.79 19.44 2.94
N TYR A 78 4.57 18.43 2.55
CA TYR A 78 4.91 18.20 1.16
C TYR A 78 3.71 17.90 0.27
N LYS A 79 2.70 17.14 0.76
CA LYS A 79 1.48 16.86 -0.01
C LYS A 79 0.54 18.06 -0.07
N ASP A 80 0.51 18.90 0.96
CA ASP A 80 -0.30 20.13 0.97
C ASP A 80 0.21 21.14 -0.07
N GLU A 81 1.53 21.19 -0.32
CA GLU A 81 2.11 21.98 -1.43
C GLU A 81 1.84 21.38 -2.82
N ARG A 82 1.38 20.12 -2.87
CA ARG A 82 1.27 19.31 -4.10
C ARG A 82 -0.05 18.55 -4.17
N GLU A 83 -1.16 19.27 -3.98
CA GLU A 83 -2.50 18.67 -3.87
C GLU A 83 -2.96 17.87 -5.10
N ALA A 84 -2.31 18.07 -6.26
CA ALA A 84 -2.59 17.38 -7.51
C ALA A 84 -1.58 16.26 -7.85
N ASP A 85 -0.60 15.99 -6.99
CA ASP A 85 0.42 14.96 -7.18
C ASP A 85 -0.04 13.64 -6.53
N PRO A 86 -0.52 12.64 -7.29
CA PRO A 86 -0.99 11.37 -6.72
C PRO A 86 0.12 10.64 -5.94
N GLU A 87 1.36 10.70 -6.41
CA GLU A 87 2.49 9.99 -5.80
C GLU A 87 2.78 10.49 -4.38
N ALA A 88 2.66 11.80 -4.16
CA ALA A 88 2.82 12.42 -2.84
C ALA A 88 1.83 11.83 -1.82
N PHE A 89 0.58 11.63 -2.22
CA PHE A 89 -0.43 11.00 -1.37
C PHE A 89 -0.17 9.51 -1.16
N ILE A 90 0.23 8.76 -2.21
CA ILE A 90 0.53 7.33 -2.05
C ILE A 90 1.66 7.10 -1.04
N ILE A 91 2.72 7.90 -1.11
CA ILE A 91 3.87 7.73 -0.20
C ILE A 91 3.52 8.20 1.22
N SER A 92 2.76 9.29 1.35
CA SER A 92 2.23 9.70 2.65
C SER A 92 1.40 8.57 3.27
N GLY A 93 0.52 7.93 2.48
CA GLY A 93 -0.28 6.80 2.91
C GLY A 93 0.58 5.61 3.35
N GLU A 94 1.65 5.32 2.63
CA GLU A 94 2.59 4.26 2.96
C GLU A 94 3.31 4.51 4.29
N ILE A 95 3.83 5.72 4.49
CA ILE A 95 4.50 6.11 5.74
C ILE A 95 3.54 5.94 6.92
N ARG A 96 2.30 6.41 6.76
CA ARG A 96 1.24 6.27 7.78
C ARG A 96 0.90 4.81 8.06
N TYR A 97 0.79 3.98 7.03
CA TYR A 97 0.57 2.55 7.17
C TYR A 97 1.71 1.86 7.94
N LEU A 98 2.96 2.09 7.53
CA LEU A 98 4.13 1.53 8.18
C LEU A 98 4.24 1.97 9.64
N ARG A 99 3.90 3.23 9.94
CA ARG A 99 3.89 3.76 11.30
C ARG A 99 2.79 3.11 12.12
N GLY A 100 1.60 2.92 11.56
CA GLY A 100 0.50 2.16 12.18
C GLY A 100 0.93 0.76 12.59
N LEU A 101 1.67 0.04 11.72
CA LEU A 101 2.20 -1.29 12.06
C LEU A 101 3.14 -1.28 13.27
N THR A 102 3.88 -0.20 13.52
CA THR A 102 4.78 -0.11 14.71
C THR A 102 4.03 -0.02 16.04
N TYR A 103 2.73 0.26 16.01
CA TYR A 103 1.88 0.30 17.20
C TYR A 103 1.13 -1.02 17.44
N LEU A 104 1.22 -1.97 16.50
CA LEU A 104 0.64 -3.30 16.67
C LEU A 104 1.54 -4.17 17.56
N PRO A 105 0.96 -5.08 18.35
CA PRO A 105 1.73 -5.97 19.22
C PRO A 105 2.42 -7.12 18.46
N GLY A 106 2.17 -7.26 17.16
CA GLY A 106 2.75 -8.29 16.30
C GLY A 106 2.40 -8.09 14.83
N ASN A 107 2.95 -8.94 13.96
CA ASN A 107 2.56 -8.99 12.54
C ASN A 107 1.16 -9.60 12.36
N PHE A 108 0.62 -9.58 11.13
CA PHE A 108 -0.74 -10.07 10.88
C PHE A 108 -0.88 -11.55 11.27
N SER A 109 0.12 -12.37 10.93
CA SER A 109 0.13 -13.79 11.28
C SER A 109 0.04 -14.03 12.79
N GLU A 110 0.84 -13.32 13.58
CA GLU A 110 0.83 -13.39 15.03
C GLU A 110 -0.51 -12.93 15.60
N LEU A 111 -1.03 -11.79 15.13
CA LEU A 111 -2.33 -11.30 15.58
C LEU A 111 -3.45 -12.30 15.27
N PHE A 112 -3.43 -12.92 14.09
CA PHE A 112 -4.45 -13.86 13.67
C PHE A 112 -4.40 -15.18 14.45
N ILE A 113 -3.22 -15.76 14.61
CA ILE A 113 -3.01 -17.00 15.36
C ILE A 113 -3.50 -16.85 16.81
N ASN A 114 -3.19 -15.71 17.44
CA ASN A 114 -3.50 -15.45 18.84
C ASN A 114 -4.91 -14.86 19.05
N ASP A 115 -5.72 -14.71 18.00
CA ASP A 115 -7.03 -14.05 18.05
C ASP A 115 -6.99 -12.59 18.52
N ARG A 116 -5.86 -11.89 18.30
CA ARG A 116 -5.59 -10.51 18.73
C ARG A 116 -5.77 -9.48 17.62
N VAL A 117 -6.38 -9.85 16.48
CA VAL A 117 -6.63 -8.92 15.36
C VAL A 117 -7.50 -7.71 15.74
N HIS A 118 -8.26 -7.83 16.83
CA HIS A 118 -9.10 -6.77 17.37
C HIS A 118 -8.36 -5.85 18.36
N GLU A 119 -7.16 -6.23 18.83
CA GLU A 119 -6.34 -5.45 19.76
C GLU A 119 -5.54 -4.35 19.05
N VAL A 120 -6.23 -3.50 18.31
CA VAL A 120 -5.63 -2.36 17.60
C VAL A 120 -5.74 -1.11 18.48
N SER A 121 -4.59 -0.58 18.90
CA SER A 121 -4.51 0.64 19.72
C SER A 121 -5.11 1.85 19.02
N SER A 122 -5.50 2.87 19.79
CA SER A 122 -6.09 4.10 19.25
C SER A 122 -5.13 4.85 18.30
N GLU A 123 -3.84 4.79 18.62
CA GLU A 123 -2.72 5.35 17.88
C GLU A 123 -2.54 4.62 16.55
N ALA A 124 -2.57 3.28 16.56
CA ALA A 124 -2.55 2.48 15.34
C ALA A 124 -3.74 2.82 14.44
N LYS A 125 -4.97 2.85 15.00
CA LYS A 125 -6.19 3.20 14.26
C LYS A 125 -6.10 4.59 13.63
N ALA A 126 -5.60 5.59 14.37
CA ALA A 126 -5.46 6.95 13.86
C ALA A 126 -4.50 7.02 12.66
N GLU A 127 -3.37 6.30 12.71
CA GLU A 127 -2.44 6.25 11.58
C GLU A 127 -3.02 5.47 10.39
N PHE A 128 -3.71 4.36 10.60
CA PHE A 128 -4.38 3.62 9.52
C PHE A 128 -5.48 4.45 8.85
N ILE A 129 -6.27 5.22 9.60
CA ILE A 129 -7.28 6.13 9.03
C ILE A 129 -6.62 7.20 8.15
N LYS A 130 -5.48 7.76 8.58
CA LYS A 130 -4.72 8.71 7.75
C LYS A 130 -4.19 8.03 6.47
N ALA A 131 -3.68 6.80 6.59
CA ALA A 131 -3.23 6.02 5.44
C ALA A 131 -4.36 5.79 4.42
N ILE A 132 -5.55 5.39 4.90
CA ILE A 132 -6.74 5.20 4.05
C ILE A 132 -7.08 6.49 3.29
N LYS A 133 -7.13 7.62 3.99
CA LYS A 133 -7.43 8.93 3.37
C LYS A 133 -6.45 9.27 2.26
N ASP A 134 -5.16 9.10 2.54
CA ASP A 134 -4.08 9.41 1.60
C ASP A 134 -4.11 8.47 0.39
N PHE A 135 -4.23 7.15 0.58
CA PHE A 135 -4.35 6.22 -0.55
C PHE A 135 -5.58 6.47 -1.42
N LYS A 136 -6.74 6.76 -0.80
CA LYS A 136 -7.96 7.10 -1.55
C LYS A 136 -7.80 8.39 -2.35
N LYS A 137 -7.15 9.40 -1.79
CA LYS A 137 -6.89 10.67 -2.49
C LYS A 137 -5.93 10.44 -3.66
N GLY A 138 -4.85 9.70 -3.46
CA GLY A 138 -3.92 9.33 -4.54
C GLY A 138 -4.61 8.59 -5.67
N GLY A 139 -5.40 7.55 -5.35
CA GLY A 139 -6.17 6.79 -6.34
C GLY A 139 -7.29 7.58 -7.03
N ALA A 140 -7.82 8.64 -6.40
CA ALA A 140 -8.81 9.52 -7.01
C ALA A 140 -8.16 10.54 -7.97
N LEU A 141 -6.88 10.86 -7.77
CA LEU A 141 -6.10 11.72 -8.67
C LEU A 141 -5.59 10.95 -9.89
N ASP A 142 -5.20 9.69 -9.69
CA ASP A 142 -4.72 8.78 -10.73
C ASP A 142 -5.07 7.33 -10.35
N GLU A 143 -5.98 6.69 -11.10
CA GLU A 143 -6.42 5.32 -10.82
C GLU A 143 -5.27 4.32 -10.98
N ASP A 144 -4.33 4.59 -11.90
CA ASP A 144 -3.20 3.71 -12.19
C ASP A 144 -2.05 3.85 -11.18
N ALA A 145 -2.11 4.87 -10.30
CA ALA A 145 -1.11 5.07 -9.24
C ALA A 145 -1.20 4.00 -8.13
N LEU A 146 -2.35 3.33 -7.99
CA LEU A 146 -2.54 2.25 -7.01
C LEU A 146 -2.05 0.91 -7.57
N ASN A 147 -0.78 0.61 -7.36
CA ASN A 147 -0.26 -0.74 -7.59
C ASN A 147 -0.79 -1.75 -6.55
N ASP A 148 -0.64 -3.04 -6.84
CA ASP A 148 -1.12 -4.13 -5.96
C ASP A 148 -0.63 -4.02 -4.52
N ALA A 149 0.63 -3.63 -4.30
CA ALA A 149 1.19 -3.50 -2.97
C ALA A 149 0.47 -2.40 -2.17
N THR A 150 0.22 -1.26 -2.81
CA THR A 150 -0.55 -0.15 -2.23
C THR A 150 -1.99 -0.57 -1.94
N ILE A 151 -2.61 -1.36 -2.81
CA ILE A 151 -3.96 -1.91 -2.59
C ILE A 151 -3.97 -2.80 -1.35
N PHE A 152 -2.98 -3.68 -1.16
CA PHE A 152 -2.87 -4.49 0.06
C PHE A 152 -2.66 -3.66 1.32
N MET A 153 -1.86 -2.59 1.26
CA MET A 153 -1.68 -1.67 2.39
C MET A 153 -2.97 -0.95 2.74
N LEU A 154 -3.72 -0.50 1.73
CA LEU A 154 -5.04 0.11 1.92
C LEU A 154 -6.03 -0.89 2.53
N ALA A 155 -6.06 -2.14 2.02
CA ALA A 155 -6.90 -3.21 2.54
C ALA A 155 -6.61 -3.51 4.01
N LYS A 156 -5.33 -3.69 4.36
CA LYS A 156 -4.89 -3.94 5.74
C LYS A 156 -5.16 -2.77 6.65
N SER A 157 -4.93 -1.54 6.19
CA SER A 157 -5.27 -0.33 6.96
C SER A 157 -6.77 -0.29 7.27
N ALA A 158 -7.62 -0.57 6.28
CA ALA A 158 -9.05 -0.61 6.46
C ALA A 158 -9.50 -1.74 7.39
N TYR A 159 -8.88 -2.91 7.30
CA TYR A 159 -9.11 -4.03 8.19
C TYR A 159 -8.77 -3.69 9.65
N TYR A 160 -7.56 -3.22 9.93
CA TYR A 160 -7.12 -2.88 11.29
C TYR A 160 -7.88 -1.69 11.88
N ALA A 161 -8.26 -0.72 11.07
CA ALA A 161 -9.06 0.42 11.52
C ALA A 161 -10.54 0.07 11.74
N GLY A 162 -11.01 -1.09 11.25
CA GLY A 162 -12.44 -1.40 11.19
C GLY A 162 -13.22 -0.41 10.30
N TYR A 163 -12.55 0.15 9.30
CA TYR A 163 -13.09 1.24 8.47
C TYR A 163 -13.99 0.73 7.33
N TYR A 164 -13.73 -0.48 6.84
CA TYR A 164 -14.50 -1.13 5.79
C TYR A 164 -15.06 -2.47 6.26
N SER A 165 -16.20 -2.86 5.69
CA SER A 165 -16.75 -4.19 5.90
C SER A 165 -15.86 -5.27 5.25
N PRO A 166 -15.94 -6.53 5.71
CA PRO A 166 -15.24 -7.64 5.07
C PRO A 166 -15.46 -7.72 3.55
N GLU A 167 -16.67 -7.42 3.08
CA GLU A 167 -17.06 -7.46 1.66
C GLU A 167 -16.45 -6.32 0.85
N GLU A 168 -16.27 -5.14 1.46
CA GLU A 168 -15.57 -4.02 0.85
C GLU A 168 -14.07 -4.30 0.72
N ILE A 169 -13.46 -4.86 1.77
CA ILE A 169 -12.05 -5.27 1.76
C ILE A 169 -11.83 -6.37 0.70
N PHE A 170 -12.75 -7.32 0.60
CA PHE A 170 -12.71 -8.39 -0.41
C PHE A 170 -12.68 -7.82 -1.84
N ARG A 171 -13.61 -6.92 -2.18
CA ARG A 171 -13.68 -6.28 -3.49
C ARG A 171 -12.40 -5.51 -3.83
N LEU A 172 -11.81 -4.88 -2.82
CA LEU A 172 -10.57 -4.11 -2.98
C LEU A 172 -9.39 -4.99 -3.38
N ILE A 173 -9.20 -6.14 -2.71
CA ILE A 173 -8.08 -7.05 -3.01
C ILE A 173 -8.34 -7.99 -4.19
N GLU A 174 -9.61 -8.25 -4.55
CA GLU A 174 -9.94 -9.07 -5.72
C GLU A 174 -9.49 -8.38 -7.03
N LYS A 175 -9.65 -7.05 -7.10
CA LYS A 175 -9.22 -6.22 -8.25
C LYS A 175 -7.70 -6.26 -8.47
N ALA A 176 -6.90 -6.39 -7.40
CA ALA A 176 -5.43 -6.44 -7.47
C ALA A 176 -4.88 -7.73 -8.12
N GLY A 177 -5.74 -8.70 -8.47
CA GLY A 177 -5.35 -9.83 -9.31
C GLY A 177 -4.34 -10.81 -8.69
N ARG A 178 -4.14 -11.95 -9.34
CA ARG A 178 -3.28 -13.04 -8.84
C ARG A 178 -1.78 -12.82 -9.09
N SER A 179 -1.37 -11.81 -9.86
CA SER A 179 -0.08 -11.81 -10.56
C SER A 179 1.13 -11.35 -9.74
N LYS A 180 0.97 -10.80 -8.53
CA LYS A 180 2.08 -10.58 -7.58
C LYS A 180 1.77 -10.91 -6.12
N LYS A 181 0.94 -11.94 -5.90
CA LYS A 181 0.74 -12.55 -4.57
C LYS A 181 2.03 -13.15 -3.96
N GLY A 182 3.12 -13.29 -4.72
CA GLY A 182 4.29 -14.11 -4.38
C GLY A 182 5.49 -13.43 -3.72
N GLY A 183 5.36 -12.25 -3.09
CA GLY A 183 6.49 -11.57 -2.45
C GLY A 183 6.47 -11.55 -0.91
N ASP A 184 5.30 -11.33 -0.32
CA ASP A 184 5.12 -11.14 1.11
C ASP A 184 4.11 -12.15 1.67
N ILE A 185 4.61 -13.01 2.57
CA ILE A 185 3.80 -14.03 3.24
C ILE A 185 2.60 -13.43 3.99
N GLU A 186 2.75 -12.22 4.54
CA GLU A 186 1.68 -11.55 5.27
C GLU A 186 0.56 -11.09 4.32
N ASN A 187 0.86 -10.81 3.05
CA ASN A 187 -0.16 -10.50 2.05
C ASN A 187 -0.88 -11.76 1.58
N ILE A 188 -0.16 -12.87 1.41
CA ILE A 188 -0.74 -14.18 1.07
C ILE A 188 -1.74 -14.61 2.14
N ARG A 189 -1.30 -14.58 3.40
CA ARG A 189 -2.10 -14.97 4.56
C ARG A 189 -3.32 -14.06 4.74
N PHE A 190 -3.13 -12.74 4.64
CA PHE A 190 -4.24 -11.79 4.68
C PHE A 190 -5.26 -12.04 3.56
N TYR A 191 -4.79 -12.25 2.33
CA TYR A 191 -5.66 -12.55 1.18
C TYR A 191 -6.52 -13.79 1.41
N ALA A 192 -5.91 -14.87 1.92
CA ALA A 192 -6.62 -16.11 2.26
C ALA A 192 -7.70 -15.86 3.33
N VAL A 193 -7.36 -15.14 4.40
CA VAL A 193 -8.30 -14.83 5.48
C VAL A 193 -9.47 -14.00 4.98
N VAL A 194 -9.23 -12.99 4.13
CA VAL A 194 -10.31 -12.18 3.56
C VAL A 194 -11.26 -13.04 2.71
N HIS A 195 -10.79 -14.09 2.04
CA HIS A 195 -11.68 -15.04 1.34
C HIS A 195 -12.52 -15.86 2.33
N ILE A 196 -11.89 -16.37 3.39
CA ILE A 196 -12.55 -17.19 4.42
C ILE A 196 -13.68 -16.41 5.09
N ILE A 197 -13.41 -15.19 5.57
CA ILE A 197 -14.42 -14.38 6.29
C ILE A 197 -15.56 -13.89 5.38
N ASN A 198 -15.42 -14.01 4.05
CA ASN A 198 -16.42 -13.66 3.05
C ASN A 198 -17.15 -14.90 2.47
N GLY A 199 -17.14 -16.04 3.18
CA GLY A 199 -17.85 -17.25 2.76
C GLY A 199 -17.23 -17.96 1.55
N LYS A 200 -15.93 -17.73 1.29
CA LYS A 200 -15.14 -18.44 0.27
C LYS A 200 -14.11 -19.33 0.96
N GLU A 201 -14.54 -20.10 1.96
CA GLU A 201 -13.66 -20.87 2.86
C GLU A 201 -12.81 -21.89 2.10
N ASP A 202 -13.44 -22.70 1.23
CA ASP A 202 -12.73 -23.78 0.52
C ASP A 202 -11.63 -23.19 -0.41
N TYR A 203 -11.90 -22.06 -1.05
CA TYR A 203 -10.88 -21.36 -1.85
C TYR A 203 -9.78 -20.77 -0.97
N GLY A 204 -10.13 -20.08 0.12
CA GLY A 204 -9.17 -19.46 1.02
C GLY A 204 -8.23 -20.48 1.66
N LEU A 205 -8.76 -21.61 2.13
CA LEU A 205 -7.98 -22.72 2.69
C LEU A 205 -7.09 -23.38 1.64
N THR A 206 -7.61 -23.66 0.44
CA THR A 206 -6.80 -24.24 -0.65
C THR A 206 -5.64 -23.31 -1.00
N PHE A 207 -5.93 -22.02 -1.22
CA PHE A 207 -4.92 -21.02 -1.54
C PHE A 207 -3.86 -20.90 -0.43
N LEU A 208 -4.27 -20.95 0.84
CA LEU A 208 -3.37 -20.92 1.98
C LEU A 208 -2.50 -22.18 2.06
N SER A 209 -3.05 -23.37 1.77
CA SER A 209 -2.29 -24.62 1.78
C SER A 209 -1.16 -24.63 0.74
N GLU A 210 -1.38 -23.98 -0.41
CA GLU A 210 -0.45 -23.91 -1.53
C GLU A 210 0.61 -22.81 -1.36
N ASN A 211 0.26 -21.68 -0.72
CA ASN A 211 1.08 -20.46 -0.74
C ASN A 211 1.48 -19.96 0.66
N GLY A 212 0.81 -20.42 1.72
CA GLY A 212 0.92 -19.89 3.09
C GLY A 212 2.09 -20.41 3.93
N MET A 213 3.05 -21.10 3.30
CA MET A 213 4.17 -21.80 3.95
C MET A 213 3.74 -22.90 4.94
N VAL A 214 2.58 -23.52 4.70
CA VAL A 214 1.99 -24.56 5.58
C VAL A 214 2.89 -25.77 5.71
N ARG A 215 3.60 -26.13 4.63
CA ARG A 215 4.55 -27.26 4.62
C ARG A 215 5.96 -26.87 5.03
N ASP A 216 6.29 -25.59 4.99
CA ASP A 216 7.66 -25.10 5.11
C ASP A 216 8.04 -24.75 6.56
N ASN A 217 7.09 -24.24 7.36
CA ASN A 217 7.37 -23.88 8.75
C ASN A 217 6.17 -24.02 9.68
N ILE A 218 6.47 -24.12 10.99
CA ILE A 218 5.47 -24.29 12.06
C ILE A 218 4.49 -23.13 12.10
N GLN A 219 4.95 -21.89 11.89
CA GLN A 219 4.07 -20.72 11.91
C GLN A 219 3.01 -20.78 10.80
N GLY A 220 3.37 -21.26 9.61
CA GLY A 220 2.45 -21.45 8.48
C GLY A 220 1.44 -22.55 8.75
N LEU A 221 1.88 -23.67 9.33
CA LEU A 221 0.98 -24.75 9.76
C LEU A 221 0.02 -24.28 10.86
N LEU A 222 0.52 -23.54 11.84
CA LEU A 222 -0.29 -22.98 12.92
C LEU A 222 -1.30 -21.98 12.39
N PHE A 223 -0.89 -21.07 11.51
CA PHE A 223 -1.77 -20.13 10.84
C PHE A 223 -2.88 -20.85 10.05
N TYR A 224 -2.53 -21.93 9.33
CA TYR A 224 -3.49 -22.77 8.61
C TYR A 224 -4.48 -23.47 9.55
N ALA A 225 -4.01 -24.05 10.66
CA ALA A 225 -4.87 -24.65 11.68
C ALA A 225 -5.87 -23.63 12.27
N THR A 226 -5.41 -22.40 12.53
CA THR A 226 -6.28 -21.31 12.97
C THR A 226 -7.31 -20.92 11.90
N ALA A 227 -6.92 -20.90 10.63
CA ALA A 227 -7.82 -20.64 9.51
C ALA A 227 -8.90 -21.73 9.35
N GLU A 228 -8.55 -23.01 9.55
CA GLU A 228 -9.50 -24.13 9.56
C GLU A 228 -10.51 -24.00 10.70
N ARG A 229 -10.04 -23.62 11.89
CA ARG A 229 -10.90 -23.35 13.07
C ARG A 229 -11.92 -22.26 12.76
N ILE A 230 -11.47 -21.13 12.21
CA ILE A 230 -12.35 -19.99 11.84
C ILE A 230 -13.34 -20.38 10.74
N SER A 231 -12.91 -21.23 9.81
CA SER A 231 -13.76 -21.80 8.75
C SER A 231 -14.71 -22.90 9.25
N LYS A 232 -14.79 -23.16 10.56
CA LYS A 232 -15.59 -24.22 11.19
C LYS A 232 -15.26 -25.64 10.71
N LYS A 233 -14.07 -25.86 10.14
CA LYS A 233 -13.56 -27.18 9.72
C LYS A 233 -12.86 -27.86 10.91
N TYR A 234 -13.59 -28.06 12.01
CA TYR A 234 -13.00 -28.45 13.31
C TYR A 234 -12.17 -29.73 13.25
N THR A 235 -12.62 -30.76 12.52
CA THR A 235 -11.86 -32.01 12.37
C THR A 235 -10.49 -31.76 11.72
N GLY A 236 -10.45 -30.94 10.66
CA GLY A 236 -9.19 -30.55 10.01
C GLY A 236 -8.31 -29.76 10.97
N ALA A 237 -8.88 -28.76 11.64
CA ALA A 237 -8.16 -27.93 12.60
C ALA A 237 -7.51 -28.77 13.72
N ILE A 238 -8.24 -29.74 14.30
CA ILE A 238 -7.73 -30.64 15.34
C ILE A 238 -6.54 -31.46 14.81
N MET A 239 -6.63 -31.99 13.58
CA MET A 239 -5.52 -32.73 12.97
C MET A 239 -4.30 -31.84 12.74
N SER A 240 -4.50 -30.65 12.18
CA SER A 240 -3.44 -29.68 11.92
C SER A 240 -2.76 -29.21 13.21
N TYR A 241 -3.53 -28.92 14.27
CA TYR A 241 -2.99 -28.58 15.59
C TYR A 241 -2.20 -29.72 16.23
N ARG A 242 -2.67 -30.97 16.09
CA ARG A 242 -1.92 -32.15 16.54
C ARG A 242 -0.58 -32.24 15.82
N ASP A 243 -0.56 -31.96 14.52
CA ASP A 243 0.67 -31.96 13.73
C ASP A 243 1.62 -30.82 14.12
N VAL A 244 1.10 -29.65 14.53
CA VAL A 244 1.91 -28.58 15.14
C VAL A 244 2.59 -29.10 16.42
N LEU A 245 1.82 -29.68 17.34
CA LEU A 245 2.34 -30.21 18.61
C LEU A 245 3.40 -31.29 18.41
N ALA A 246 3.22 -32.16 17.40
CA ALA A 246 4.17 -33.22 17.08
C ALA A 246 5.50 -32.69 16.51
N ARG A 247 5.50 -31.50 15.90
CA ARG A 247 6.66 -30.93 15.21
C ARG A 247 7.35 -29.81 15.99
N THR A 248 6.77 -29.34 17.09
CA THR A 248 7.32 -28.25 17.91
C THR A 248 7.82 -28.73 19.27
N THR A 249 8.95 -28.17 19.70
CA THR A 249 9.47 -28.27 21.07
C THR A 249 9.33 -26.96 21.83
N ASP A 250 8.77 -25.91 21.20
CA ASP A 250 8.55 -24.61 21.83
C ASP A 250 7.32 -24.65 22.75
N ASP A 251 7.55 -24.45 24.04
CA ASP A 251 6.51 -24.47 25.08
C ASP A 251 5.46 -23.37 24.87
N ARG A 252 5.83 -22.22 24.29
CA ARG A 252 4.87 -21.13 24.00
C ARG A 252 3.87 -21.55 22.93
N ILE A 253 4.31 -22.30 21.93
CA ILE A 253 3.43 -22.83 20.88
C ILE A 253 2.55 -23.94 21.45
N ARG A 254 3.07 -24.76 22.37
CA ARG A 254 2.28 -25.81 23.02
C ARG A 254 1.16 -25.23 23.88
N GLU A 255 1.43 -24.17 24.63
CA GLU A 255 0.41 -23.46 25.42
C GLU A 255 -0.70 -22.87 24.55
N LEU A 256 -0.38 -22.38 23.34
CA LEU A 256 -1.37 -21.79 22.43
C LEU A 256 -2.32 -22.81 21.78
N VAL A 257 -1.91 -24.07 21.68
CA VAL A 257 -2.68 -25.13 21.01
C VAL A 257 -3.57 -25.90 21.98
N HIS A 258 -3.25 -25.87 23.27
CA HIS A 258 -4.02 -26.50 24.35
C HIS A 258 -5.27 -25.70 24.73
#